data_AF-E7ABT0-F1
#
_entry.id   AF-E7ABT0-F1
#
_cell.length_a   1.000
_cell.length_b   1.000
_cell.length_c   1.000
_cell.angle_alpha   90.00
_cell.angle_beta   90.00
_cell.angle_gamma   90.00
#
_symmetry.space_group_name_H-M   'P 1'
#
loop_
_entity.id
_entity.type
_entity.pdbx_description
1 polymer ?
#
loop_
_entity_poly.entity_id
_entity_poly.type
_entity_poly.pdbx_seq_one_letter_code
_entity_poly.pdbx_strand_id
1 'polypeptide(L)'
;MGIVLSVVADHKRQQFAHNLIKASEQQNLTKKEENLKRMYELLEYSLHIFNTTQDKEIALQSALNLISKINNNPDIYYIVVVDKTGKVVYDPVVPHMQGQNGLDAKSADGVYYVRRFLELAKAGGGYVRYVMPKVAGGVPEPKVAYAHYDPQEDLIFAVTSYYSDIHQDFKVLENITKVQASKDSRDLILWNFIIIVAALVISAVFMHLLIFNRFKSLVSRVATFVYGDRDLTSRFEVDDSKDEIGKTGTYINQFVENIHRVMKNISAHSIQNRSLADSLHGIITKSTNTTRENIQKIKTLHATSLELSGIIQTSLSESRDQLYHWPDCPRDQ
;
A
#
# COMPACT_ATOMS: atom_id res chain seq x y z
N MET A 1 -0.32 -1.69 -0.87
CA MET A 1 -1.66 -1.05 -0.91
C MET A 1 -2.04 -0.58 -2.31
N GLY A 2 -1.18 0.15 -3.04
CA GLY A 2 -1.47 0.62 -4.41
C GLY A 2 -1.82 -0.49 -5.42
N ILE A 3 -1.01 -1.54 -5.49
CA ILE A 3 -1.26 -2.69 -6.39
C ILE A 3 -2.61 -3.35 -6.11
N VAL A 4 -2.98 -3.52 -4.85
CA VAL A 4 -4.27 -4.11 -4.45
C VAL A 4 -5.43 -3.22 -4.89
N LEU A 5 -5.33 -1.91 -4.70
CA LEU A 5 -6.34 -0.96 -5.19
C LEU A 5 -6.46 -0.97 -6.71
N SER A 6 -5.33 -1.09 -7.44
CA SER A 6 -5.35 -1.22 -8.91
C SER A 6 -6.02 -2.50 -9.37
N VAL A 7 -5.74 -3.64 -8.74
CA VAL A 7 -6.37 -4.93 -9.05
C VAL A 7 -7.87 -4.89 -8.75
N VAL A 8 -8.28 -4.33 -7.61
CA VAL A 8 -9.70 -4.16 -7.26
C VAL A 8 -10.39 -3.20 -8.23
N ALA A 9 -9.73 -2.10 -8.61
CA ALA A 9 -10.26 -1.15 -9.58
C ALA A 9 -10.43 -1.79 -10.96
N ASP A 10 -9.47 -2.60 -11.41
CA ASP A 10 -9.56 -3.33 -12.69
C ASP A 10 -10.71 -4.36 -12.65
N HIS A 11 -10.81 -5.14 -11.58
CA HIS A 11 -11.90 -6.10 -11.40
C HIS A 11 -13.28 -5.44 -11.41
N LYS A 12 -13.45 -4.32 -10.68
CA LYS A 12 -14.70 -3.54 -10.71
C LYS A 12 -15.00 -2.98 -12.11
N ARG A 13 -13.97 -2.57 -12.85
CA ARG A 13 -14.12 -2.05 -14.22
C ARG A 13 -14.61 -3.14 -15.18
N GLN A 14 -14.05 -4.35 -15.09
CA GLN A 14 -14.49 -5.50 -15.89
C GLN A 14 -15.93 -5.89 -15.56
N GLN A 15 -16.29 -5.95 -14.28
CA GLN A 15 -17.69 -6.20 -13.87
C GLN A 15 -18.63 -5.12 -14.41
N PHE A 16 -18.23 -3.85 -14.34
CA PHE A 16 -19.02 -2.74 -14.87
C PHE A 16 -19.18 -2.84 -16.39
N ALA A 17 -18.11 -3.16 -17.13
CA ALA A 17 -18.15 -3.39 -18.56
C ALA A 17 -19.10 -4.54 -18.93
N HIS A 18 -19.04 -5.66 -18.21
CA HIS A 18 -19.94 -6.80 -18.42
C HIS A 18 -21.42 -6.44 -18.17
N ASN A 19 -21.69 -5.71 -17.09
CA ASN A 19 -23.04 -5.25 -16.77
C ASN A 19 -23.55 -4.23 -17.79
N LEU A 20 -22.69 -3.34 -18.28
CA LEU A 20 -23.03 -2.42 -19.36
C LEU A 20 -23.36 -3.14 -20.67
N ILE A 21 -22.60 -4.18 -21.03
CA ILE A 21 -22.88 -5.00 -22.22
C ILE A 21 -24.26 -5.63 -22.09
N LYS A 22 -24.56 -6.30 -20.97
CA LYS A 22 -25.89 -6.90 -20.74
C LYS A 22 -27.02 -5.89 -20.75
N ALA A 23 -26.83 -4.72 -20.11
CA ALA A 23 -27.82 -3.66 -20.10
C ALA A 23 -28.05 -3.08 -21.51
N SER A 24 -26.96 -2.91 -22.27
CA SER A 24 -27.02 -2.48 -23.66
C SER A 24 -27.73 -3.51 -24.54
N GLU A 25 -27.42 -4.80 -24.40
CA GLU A 25 -28.11 -5.88 -25.11
C GLU A 25 -29.62 -5.82 -24.87
N GLN A 26 -30.06 -5.72 -23.61
CA GLN A 26 -31.47 -5.63 -23.28
C GLN A 26 -32.13 -4.37 -23.87
N GLN A 27 -31.46 -3.21 -23.78
CA GLN A 27 -31.94 -1.97 -24.38
C GLN A 27 -32.04 -2.09 -25.92
N ASN A 28 -31.11 -2.80 -26.54
CA ASN A 28 -31.08 -3.01 -27.99
C ASN A 28 -32.24 -3.93 -28.43
N LEU A 29 -32.58 -4.95 -27.63
CA LEU A 29 -33.75 -5.80 -27.88
C LEU A 29 -35.04 -4.99 -27.87
N THR A 30 -35.25 -4.13 -26.87
CA THR A 30 -36.45 -3.27 -26.79
C THR A 30 -36.54 -2.31 -27.97
N LYS A 31 -35.44 -1.63 -28.33
CA LYS A 31 -35.40 -0.74 -29.50
C LYS A 31 -35.72 -1.49 -30.80
N LYS A 32 -35.24 -2.74 -30.94
CA LYS A 32 -35.55 -3.59 -32.09
C LYS A 32 -37.04 -3.86 -32.18
N GLU A 33 -37.66 -4.22 -31.07
CA GLU A 33 -39.10 -4.46 -30.98
C GLU A 33 -39.90 -3.21 -31.35
N GLU A 34 -39.50 -2.03 -30.87
CA GLU A 34 -40.11 -0.76 -31.27
C GLU A 34 -39.96 -0.49 -32.78
N ASN A 35 -38.79 -0.74 -33.36
CA ASN A 35 -38.57 -0.54 -34.80
C ASN A 35 -39.42 -1.48 -35.67
N LEU A 36 -39.61 -2.74 -35.25
CA LEU A 36 -40.50 -3.66 -35.95
C LEU A 36 -41.94 -3.18 -35.94
N LYS A 37 -42.41 -2.65 -34.80
CA LYS A 37 -43.74 -2.06 -34.71
C LYS A 37 -43.89 -0.84 -35.62
N ARG A 38 -42.90 0.07 -35.62
CA ARG A 38 -42.90 1.24 -36.53
C ARG A 38 -42.90 0.84 -38.00
N MET A 39 -42.13 -0.20 -38.36
CA MET A 39 -42.13 -0.72 -39.73
C MET A 39 -43.49 -1.33 -40.10
N TYR A 40 -44.15 -2.04 -39.16
CA TYR A 40 -45.52 -2.48 -39.37
C TYR A 40 -46.47 -1.29 -39.61
N GLU A 41 -46.41 -0.23 -38.80
CA GLU A 41 -47.27 0.95 -38.97
C GLU A 41 -47.08 1.61 -40.34
N LEU A 42 -45.83 1.67 -40.83
CA LEU A 42 -45.52 2.19 -42.18
C LEU A 42 -46.02 1.25 -43.29
N LEU A 43 -45.88 -0.07 -43.11
CA LEU A 43 -46.41 -1.06 -44.02
C LEU A 43 -47.94 -0.94 -44.10
N GLU A 44 -48.63 -0.98 -42.96
CA GLU A 44 -50.09 -0.83 -42.84
C GLU A 44 -50.57 0.46 -43.52
N TYR A 45 -49.90 1.60 -43.27
CA TYR A 45 -50.22 2.85 -43.95
C TYR A 45 -50.07 2.76 -45.49
N SER A 46 -49.03 2.08 -45.97
CA SER A 46 -48.79 1.87 -47.40
C SER A 46 -49.85 0.96 -48.03
N LEU A 47 -50.29 -0.07 -47.30
CA LEU A 47 -51.36 -0.98 -47.73
C LEU A 47 -52.71 -0.27 -47.84
N HIS A 48 -53.04 0.56 -46.84
CA HIS A 48 -54.24 1.39 -46.86
C HIS A 48 -54.28 2.35 -48.06
N ILE A 49 -53.13 2.88 -48.51
CA ILE A 49 -53.07 3.70 -49.73
C ILE A 49 -53.45 2.88 -50.96
N PHE A 50 -53.03 1.61 -51.07
CA PHE A 50 -53.46 0.76 -52.18
C PHE A 50 -54.98 0.55 -52.18
N ASN A 51 -55.58 0.29 -51.02
CA ASN A 51 -57.04 0.12 -50.90
C ASN A 51 -57.85 1.38 -51.23
N THR A 52 -57.29 2.56 -51.06
CA THR A 52 -57.96 3.83 -51.39
C THR A 52 -57.80 4.25 -52.85
N THR A 53 -56.79 3.71 -53.55
CA THR A 53 -56.43 4.11 -54.92
C THR A 53 -56.70 3.04 -55.97
N GLN A 54 -56.95 1.79 -55.57
CA GLN A 54 -57.08 0.63 -56.44
C GLN A 54 -58.26 -0.24 -55.99
N ASP A 55 -58.79 -1.06 -56.91
CA ASP A 55 -59.75 -2.10 -56.57
C ASP A 55 -59.12 -3.15 -55.64
N LYS A 56 -59.94 -3.75 -54.75
CA LYS A 56 -59.49 -4.67 -53.69
C LYS A 56 -58.56 -5.79 -54.16
N GLU A 57 -58.83 -6.39 -55.32
CA GLU A 57 -58.00 -7.47 -55.86
C GLU A 57 -56.63 -6.96 -56.33
N ILE A 58 -56.59 -5.78 -56.97
CA ILE A 58 -55.36 -5.13 -57.42
C ILE A 58 -54.56 -4.62 -56.21
N ALA A 59 -55.22 -4.07 -55.20
CA ALA A 59 -54.60 -3.62 -53.96
C ALA A 59 -53.89 -4.77 -53.23
N LEU A 60 -54.55 -5.93 -53.09
CA LEU A 60 -53.94 -7.12 -52.50
C LEU A 60 -52.75 -7.64 -53.31
N GLN A 61 -52.82 -7.63 -54.65
CA GLN A 61 -51.68 -8.01 -55.49
C GLN A 61 -50.52 -7.02 -55.34
N SER A 62 -50.79 -5.71 -55.29
CA SER A 62 -49.80 -4.66 -55.04
C SER A 62 -49.13 -4.83 -53.67
N ALA A 63 -49.93 -5.15 -52.64
CA ALA A 63 -49.46 -5.45 -51.30
C ALA A 63 -48.48 -6.63 -51.28
N LEU A 64 -48.90 -7.78 -51.83
CA LEU A 64 -48.07 -8.98 -51.87
C LEU A 64 -46.80 -8.78 -52.72
N ASN A 65 -46.87 -7.98 -53.79
CA ASN A 65 -45.70 -7.63 -54.59
C ASN A 65 -44.72 -6.73 -53.82
N LEU A 66 -45.21 -5.73 -53.08
CA LEU A 66 -44.36 -4.90 -52.21
C LEU A 66 -43.65 -5.75 -51.15
N ILE A 67 -44.41 -6.61 -50.46
CA ILE A 67 -43.89 -7.55 -49.46
C ILE A 67 -42.84 -8.48 -50.08
N SER A 68 -43.11 -9.01 -51.28
CA SER A 68 -42.15 -9.84 -52.02
C SER A 68 -40.86 -9.08 -52.33
N LYS A 69 -40.93 -7.82 -52.76
CA LYS A 69 -39.75 -6.97 -52.99
C LYS A 69 -38.96 -6.71 -51.71
N ILE A 70 -39.63 -6.46 -50.59
CA ILE A 70 -38.99 -6.28 -49.27
C ILE A 70 -38.21 -7.54 -48.89
N ASN A 71 -38.82 -8.72 -49.05
CA ASN A 71 -38.18 -9.99 -48.68
C ASN A 71 -37.09 -10.43 -49.67
N ASN A 72 -37.12 -9.99 -50.93
CA ASN A 72 -36.10 -10.32 -51.95
C ASN A 72 -34.88 -9.39 -51.94
N ASN A 73 -35.01 -8.21 -51.34
CA ASN A 73 -33.88 -7.33 -51.04
C ASN A 73 -33.89 -6.94 -49.55
N PRO A 74 -33.75 -7.92 -48.64
CA PRO A 74 -33.93 -7.67 -47.23
C PRO A 74 -32.64 -7.07 -46.67
N ASP A 75 -32.66 -5.77 -46.38
CA ASP A 75 -31.64 -5.15 -45.53
C ASP A 75 -31.78 -5.70 -44.10
N ILE A 76 -32.93 -5.44 -43.47
CA ILE A 76 -33.13 -5.78 -42.04
C ILE A 76 -34.49 -6.40 -41.73
N TYR A 77 -35.46 -6.34 -42.64
CA TYR A 77 -36.85 -6.78 -42.40
C TYR A 77 -37.29 -7.88 -43.34
N TYR A 78 -38.09 -8.80 -42.80
CA TYR A 78 -38.71 -9.91 -43.52
C TYR A 78 -40.16 -10.03 -43.05
N ILE A 79 -41.10 -10.04 -43.98
CA ILE A 79 -42.53 -10.03 -43.67
C ILE A 79 -43.12 -11.41 -43.96
N VAL A 80 -43.96 -11.89 -43.04
CA VAL A 80 -44.76 -13.10 -43.17
C VAL A 80 -46.23 -12.72 -43.04
N VAL A 81 -47.10 -13.33 -43.85
CA VAL A 81 -48.53 -13.03 -43.88
C VAL A 81 -49.32 -14.31 -43.67
N VAL A 82 -50.27 -14.26 -42.73
CA VAL A 82 -51.21 -15.36 -42.46
C VAL A 82 -52.63 -14.81 -42.36
N ASP A 83 -53.62 -15.62 -42.69
CA ASP A 83 -55.01 -15.24 -42.44
C ASP A 83 -55.42 -15.51 -40.98
N LYS A 84 -56.60 -15.03 -40.59
CA LYS A 84 -57.15 -15.22 -39.24
C LYS A 84 -57.42 -16.68 -38.83
N THR A 85 -57.43 -17.61 -39.78
CA THR A 85 -57.59 -19.05 -39.55
C THR A 85 -56.25 -19.78 -39.36
N GLY A 86 -55.14 -19.09 -39.65
CA GLY A 86 -53.79 -19.64 -39.60
C GLY A 86 -53.34 -20.22 -40.93
N LYS A 87 -54.03 -19.94 -42.04
CA LYS A 87 -53.54 -20.28 -43.37
C LYS A 87 -52.37 -19.36 -43.72
N VAL A 88 -51.27 -19.93 -44.21
CA VAL A 88 -50.12 -19.13 -44.64
C VAL A 88 -50.46 -18.49 -45.99
N VAL A 89 -50.44 -17.16 -46.04
CA VAL A 89 -50.69 -16.40 -47.27
C VAL A 89 -49.37 -16.11 -47.98
N TYR A 90 -48.35 -15.71 -47.21
CA TYR A 90 -47.02 -15.45 -47.75
C TYR A 90 -45.95 -15.79 -46.72
N ASP A 91 -45.07 -16.72 -47.08
CA ASP A 91 -43.83 -17.03 -46.37
C ASP A 91 -42.82 -17.58 -47.40
N PRO A 92 -41.75 -16.83 -47.76
CA PRO A 92 -40.78 -17.27 -48.75
C PRO A 92 -39.77 -18.27 -48.19
N VAL A 93 -39.68 -18.42 -46.86
CA VAL A 93 -38.76 -19.38 -46.23
C VAL A 93 -39.33 -20.80 -46.28
N VAL A 94 -40.65 -20.93 -46.18
CA VAL A 94 -41.37 -22.20 -46.31
C VAL A 94 -42.40 -22.14 -47.45
N PRO A 95 -41.95 -22.05 -48.72
CA PRO A 95 -42.86 -21.80 -49.85
C PRO A 95 -43.93 -22.89 -50.03
N HIS A 96 -43.63 -24.13 -49.64
CA HIS A 96 -44.60 -25.23 -49.68
C HIS A 96 -45.80 -25.04 -48.74
N MET A 97 -45.68 -24.19 -47.71
CA MET A 97 -46.77 -23.91 -46.76
C MET A 97 -47.76 -22.86 -47.30
N GLN A 98 -47.44 -22.13 -48.36
CA GLN A 98 -48.33 -21.12 -48.92
C GLN A 98 -49.66 -21.76 -49.36
N GLY A 99 -50.76 -21.21 -48.88
CA GLY A 99 -52.10 -21.75 -49.09
C GLY A 99 -52.50 -22.88 -48.13
N GLN A 100 -51.59 -23.39 -47.29
CA GLN A 100 -51.86 -24.48 -46.34
C GLN A 100 -52.15 -23.95 -44.93
N ASN A 101 -52.72 -24.83 -44.10
CA ASN A 101 -52.89 -24.56 -42.67
C ASN A 101 -51.53 -24.57 -41.97
N GLY A 102 -51.14 -23.42 -41.41
CA GLY A 102 -49.88 -23.23 -40.71
C GLY A 102 -49.93 -23.45 -39.20
N LEU A 103 -51.08 -23.83 -38.62
CA LEU A 103 -51.22 -23.97 -37.16
C LEU A 103 -50.26 -24.99 -36.56
N ASP A 104 -49.88 -26.03 -37.30
CA ASP A 104 -48.92 -27.04 -36.83
C ASP A 104 -47.47 -26.76 -37.26
N ALA A 105 -47.22 -25.66 -37.96
CA ALA A 105 -45.88 -25.27 -38.39
C ALA A 105 -45.00 -24.91 -37.19
N LYS A 106 -43.84 -25.57 -37.10
CA LYS A 106 -42.85 -25.35 -36.04
C LYS A 106 -41.60 -24.69 -36.58
N SER A 107 -41.07 -23.76 -35.82
CA SER A 107 -39.71 -23.26 -35.96
C SER A 107 -38.68 -24.32 -35.51
N ALA A 108 -37.39 -24.08 -35.75
CA ALA A 108 -36.32 -25.02 -35.39
C ALA A 108 -36.20 -25.24 -33.87
N ASP A 109 -36.62 -24.27 -33.07
CA ASP A 109 -36.70 -24.34 -31.59
C ASP A 109 -38.06 -24.84 -31.07
N GLY A 110 -38.95 -25.32 -31.95
CA GLY A 110 -40.21 -25.96 -31.59
C GLY A 110 -41.38 -25.01 -31.32
N VAL A 111 -41.23 -23.72 -31.60
CA VAL A 111 -42.30 -22.71 -31.45
C VAL A 111 -43.30 -22.84 -32.60
N TYR A 112 -44.58 -22.95 -32.25
CA TYR A 112 -45.69 -22.86 -33.21
C TYR A 112 -45.94 -21.40 -33.60
N TYR A 113 -45.08 -20.87 -34.48
CA TYR A 113 -44.99 -19.43 -34.75
C TYR A 113 -46.29 -18.85 -35.34
N VAL A 114 -47.01 -19.60 -36.19
CA VAL A 114 -48.31 -19.16 -36.75
C VAL A 114 -49.38 -19.09 -35.66
N ARG A 115 -49.49 -20.09 -34.77
CA ARG A 115 -50.42 -20.02 -33.62
C ARG A 115 -50.12 -18.78 -32.78
N ARG A 116 -48.83 -18.49 -32.58
CA ARG A 116 -48.44 -17.35 -31.79
C ARG A 116 -48.75 -16.02 -32.47
N PHE A 117 -48.63 -15.92 -33.80
CA PHE A 117 -49.11 -14.75 -34.54
C PHE A 117 -50.60 -14.53 -34.35
N LEU A 118 -51.41 -15.58 -34.42
CA LEU A 118 -52.86 -15.49 -34.19
C LEU A 118 -53.20 -15.02 -32.76
N GLU A 119 -52.52 -15.55 -31.76
CA GLU A 119 -52.70 -15.14 -30.36
C GLU A 119 -52.33 -13.68 -30.14
N LEU A 120 -51.20 -13.23 -30.70
CA LEU A 120 -50.73 -11.84 -30.60
C LEU A 120 -51.64 -10.87 -31.36
N ALA A 121 -52.06 -11.24 -32.56
CA ALA A 121 -53.03 -10.51 -33.36
C ALA A 121 -54.35 -10.28 -32.60
N LYS A 122 -54.88 -11.33 -31.93
CA LYS A 122 -56.08 -11.23 -31.09
C LYS A 122 -55.89 -10.32 -29.86
N ALA A 123 -54.67 -10.20 -29.36
CA ALA A 123 -54.33 -9.35 -28.23
C ALA A 123 -54.08 -7.87 -28.61
N GLY A 124 -54.27 -7.49 -29.88
CA GLY A 124 -53.97 -6.13 -30.37
C GLY A 124 -52.50 -5.93 -30.76
N GLY A 125 -51.78 -7.02 -31.01
CA GLY A 125 -50.40 -7.03 -31.45
C GLY A 125 -49.39 -7.44 -30.38
N GLY A 126 -48.22 -7.89 -30.83
CA GLY A 126 -47.08 -8.10 -29.95
C GLY A 126 -45.96 -8.92 -30.58
N TYR A 127 -45.05 -9.39 -29.72
CA TYR A 127 -43.78 -9.96 -30.14
C TYR A 127 -43.69 -11.46 -29.89
N VAL A 128 -43.11 -12.19 -30.85
CA VAL A 128 -42.71 -13.59 -30.69
C VAL A 128 -41.28 -13.78 -31.17
N ARG A 129 -40.52 -14.58 -30.43
CA ARG A 129 -39.14 -14.95 -30.74
C ARG A 129 -39.12 -16.44 -31.10
N TYR A 130 -38.42 -16.78 -32.17
CA TYR A 130 -38.30 -18.14 -32.67
C TYR A 130 -37.09 -18.27 -33.59
N VAL A 131 -36.71 -19.49 -33.95
CA VAL A 131 -35.53 -19.79 -34.77
C VAL A 131 -35.95 -20.25 -36.17
N MET A 132 -35.55 -19.51 -37.20
CA MET A 132 -35.92 -19.76 -38.60
C MET A 132 -34.75 -19.39 -39.52
N PRO A 133 -34.54 -20.04 -40.67
CA PRO A 133 -33.53 -19.61 -41.62
C PRO A 133 -33.98 -18.36 -42.41
N LYS A 134 -33.01 -17.59 -42.91
CA LYS A 134 -33.25 -16.40 -43.77
C LYS A 134 -33.86 -16.75 -45.12
N VAL A 135 -33.52 -17.93 -45.64
CA VAL A 135 -33.94 -18.45 -46.94
C VAL A 135 -34.34 -19.92 -46.81
N ALA A 136 -35.12 -20.43 -47.75
CA ALA A 136 -35.49 -21.84 -47.79
C ALA A 136 -34.24 -22.73 -47.80
N GLY A 137 -34.16 -23.69 -46.86
CA GLY A 137 -33.02 -24.59 -46.71
C GLY A 137 -31.76 -23.98 -46.07
N GLY A 138 -31.80 -22.72 -45.63
CA GLY A 138 -30.68 -22.06 -44.97
C GLY A 138 -30.42 -22.54 -43.53
N VAL A 139 -29.40 -21.97 -42.90
CA VAL A 139 -29.08 -22.21 -41.48
C VAL A 139 -30.09 -21.48 -40.59
N PRO A 140 -30.76 -22.16 -39.65
CA PRO A 140 -31.70 -21.52 -38.74
C PRO A 140 -31.00 -20.53 -37.80
N GLU A 141 -31.56 -19.33 -37.67
CA GLU A 141 -31.05 -18.28 -36.79
C GLU A 141 -32.17 -17.69 -35.91
N PRO A 142 -31.84 -17.22 -34.69
CA PRO A 142 -32.82 -16.54 -33.84
C PRO A 142 -33.33 -15.25 -34.49
N LYS A 143 -34.65 -15.06 -34.46
CA LYS A 143 -35.34 -13.84 -34.91
C LYS A 143 -36.45 -13.43 -33.96
N VAL A 144 -36.90 -12.19 -34.12
CA VAL A 144 -38.11 -11.67 -33.47
C VAL A 144 -39.07 -11.16 -34.53
N ALA A 145 -40.36 -11.35 -34.28
CA ALA A 145 -41.45 -10.91 -35.11
C ALA A 145 -42.41 -10.04 -34.29
N TYR A 146 -42.83 -8.92 -34.84
CA TYR A 146 -44.02 -8.19 -34.40
C TYR A 146 -45.19 -8.62 -35.28
N ALA A 147 -46.21 -9.24 -34.69
CA ALA A 147 -47.41 -9.69 -35.39
C ALA A 147 -48.61 -8.84 -34.97
N HIS A 148 -49.37 -8.36 -35.96
CA HIS A 148 -50.57 -7.56 -35.75
C HIS A 148 -51.60 -7.86 -36.86
N TYR A 149 -52.88 -7.71 -36.52
CA TYR A 149 -53.99 -7.92 -37.44
C TYR A 149 -54.40 -6.60 -38.09
N ASP A 150 -54.46 -6.59 -39.42
CA ASP A 150 -54.99 -5.48 -40.21
C ASP A 150 -56.46 -5.76 -40.55
N PRO A 151 -57.41 -4.96 -40.02
CA PRO A 151 -58.84 -5.16 -40.28
C PRO A 151 -59.27 -4.86 -41.72
N GLN A 152 -58.54 -4.02 -42.47
CA GLN A 152 -58.90 -3.68 -43.85
C GLN A 152 -58.54 -4.82 -44.81
N GLU A 153 -57.40 -5.44 -44.57
CA GLU A 153 -56.93 -6.59 -45.35
C GLU A 153 -57.55 -7.93 -44.88
N ASP A 154 -58.08 -8.00 -43.66
CA ASP A 154 -58.51 -9.26 -43.00
C ASP A 154 -57.35 -10.27 -42.86
N LEU A 155 -56.13 -9.74 -42.67
CA LEU A 155 -54.87 -10.49 -42.62
C LEU A 155 -54.04 -10.13 -41.40
N ILE A 156 -53.17 -11.06 -41.00
CA ILE A 156 -52.17 -10.87 -39.96
C ILE A 156 -50.81 -10.72 -40.64
N PHE A 157 -50.16 -9.58 -40.40
CA PHE A 157 -48.81 -9.33 -40.87
C PHE A 157 -47.83 -9.48 -39.70
N ALA A 158 -46.78 -10.26 -39.92
CA ALA A 158 -45.67 -10.41 -39.02
C ALA A 158 -44.43 -9.78 -39.64
N VAL A 159 -44.02 -8.60 -39.15
CA VAL A 159 -42.77 -7.95 -39.53
C VAL A 159 -41.66 -8.50 -38.65
N THR A 160 -40.61 -9.03 -39.26
CA THR A 160 -39.59 -9.81 -38.55
C THR A 160 -38.18 -9.36 -38.88
N SER A 161 -37.22 -9.63 -37.99
CA SER A 161 -35.81 -9.33 -38.20
C SER A 161 -34.90 -10.27 -37.41
N TYR A 162 -33.78 -10.68 -38.01
CA TYR A 162 -32.78 -11.56 -37.39
C TYR A 162 -31.89 -10.79 -36.42
N TYR A 163 -31.42 -11.45 -35.37
CA TYR A 163 -30.49 -10.79 -34.43
C TYR A 163 -29.13 -10.50 -35.08
N SER A 164 -28.69 -11.36 -36.00
CA SER A 164 -27.45 -11.21 -36.75
C SER A 164 -27.40 -9.92 -37.59
N ASP A 165 -28.47 -9.58 -38.30
CA ASP A 165 -28.54 -8.41 -39.20
C ASP A 165 -28.44 -7.07 -38.47
N ILE A 166 -28.73 -7.06 -37.17
CA ILE A 166 -28.69 -5.83 -36.36
C ILE A 166 -27.35 -5.66 -35.66
N HIS A 167 -26.61 -6.74 -35.45
CA HIS A 167 -25.31 -6.66 -34.78
C HIS A 167 -24.22 -5.99 -35.64
N GLN A 168 -24.39 -5.88 -36.96
CA GLN A 168 -23.42 -5.20 -37.82
C GLN A 168 -23.34 -3.69 -37.55
N ASP A 169 -24.45 -3.02 -37.30
CA ASP A 169 -24.45 -1.56 -37.04
C ASP A 169 -23.91 -1.21 -35.64
N PHE A 170 -24.09 -2.10 -34.66
CA PHE A 170 -23.76 -1.80 -33.25
C PHE A 170 -22.40 -2.36 -32.79
N LYS A 171 -21.82 -3.37 -33.45
CA LYS A 171 -20.45 -3.85 -33.17
C LYS A 171 -19.40 -2.75 -33.35
N VAL A 172 -19.64 -1.82 -34.28
CA VAL A 172 -18.78 -0.65 -34.48
C VAL A 172 -18.75 0.23 -33.21
N LEU A 173 -19.90 0.43 -32.56
CA LEU A 173 -20.03 1.22 -31.33
C LEU A 173 -19.43 0.50 -30.11
N GLU A 174 -19.60 -0.81 -30.02
CA GLU A 174 -19.04 -1.64 -28.94
C GLU A 174 -17.51 -1.73 -29.00
N ASN A 175 -16.94 -1.81 -30.21
CA ASN A 175 -15.49 -1.80 -30.38
C ASN A 175 -14.87 -0.45 -29.97
N ILE A 176 -15.56 0.67 -30.22
CA ILE A 176 -15.10 1.99 -29.78
C ILE A 176 -15.05 2.07 -28.25
N THR A 177 -16.05 1.52 -27.55
CA THR A 177 -16.10 1.55 -26.07
C THR A 177 -15.11 0.59 -25.41
N LYS A 178 -14.92 -0.62 -25.97
CA LYS A 178 -13.94 -1.60 -25.47
C LYS A 178 -12.49 -1.14 -25.68
N VAL A 179 -12.16 -0.53 -26.82
CA VAL A 179 -10.81 -0.02 -27.08
C VAL A 179 -10.49 1.17 -26.16
N GLN A 180 -11.45 2.06 -25.91
CA GLN A 180 -11.25 3.20 -25.02
C GLN A 180 -11.01 2.75 -23.57
N ALA A 181 -11.77 1.78 -23.07
CA ALA A 181 -11.61 1.25 -21.72
C ALA A 181 -10.24 0.60 -21.44
N SER A 182 -9.61 0.02 -22.46
CA SER A 182 -8.29 -0.62 -22.33
C SER A 182 -7.11 0.36 -22.32
N LYS A 183 -7.23 1.49 -23.04
CA LYS A 183 -6.18 2.51 -23.14
C LYS A 183 -6.00 3.26 -21.82
N ASP A 184 -7.10 3.57 -21.14
CA ASP A 184 -7.08 4.33 -19.88
C ASP A 184 -6.43 3.55 -18.71
N SER A 185 -6.37 2.21 -18.77
CA SER A 185 -5.79 1.40 -17.69
C SER A 185 -4.26 1.45 -17.66
N ARG A 186 -3.62 1.53 -18.83
CA ARG A 186 -2.14 1.58 -18.93
C ARG A 186 -1.59 2.90 -18.39
N ASP A 187 -2.31 3.99 -18.60
CA ASP A 187 -1.88 5.32 -18.18
C ASP A 187 -1.96 5.49 -16.66
N LEU A 188 -2.97 4.90 -16.00
CA LEU A 188 -3.07 4.93 -14.53
C LEU A 188 -1.94 4.16 -13.84
N ILE A 189 -1.52 3.02 -14.39
CA ILE A 189 -0.41 2.22 -13.85
C ILE A 189 0.91 3.00 -13.97
N LEU A 190 1.15 3.64 -15.12
CA LEU A 190 2.34 4.47 -15.34
C LEU A 190 2.37 5.66 -14.37
N TRP A 191 1.25 6.38 -14.21
CA TRP A 191 1.18 7.48 -13.26
C TRP A 191 1.41 7.05 -11.81
N ASN A 192 0.86 5.91 -11.39
CA ASN A 192 1.09 5.39 -10.04
C ASN A 192 2.56 5.04 -9.80
N PHE A 193 3.20 4.42 -10.79
CA PHE A 193 4.62 4.09 -10.74
C PHE A 193 5.49 5.36 -10.63
N ILE A 194 5.20 6.39 -11.43
CA ILE A 194 5.91 7.68 -11.40
C ILE A 194 5.80 8.34 -10.01
N ILE A 195 4.61 8.34 -9.41
CA ILE A 195 4.37 8.94 -8.08
C ILE A 195 5.19 8.21 -6.99
N ILE A 196 5.24 6.88 -7.04
CA ILE A 196 6.02 6.07 -6.08
C ILE A 196 7.52 6.37 -6.21
N VAL A 197 8.03 6.40 -7.45
CA VAL A 197 9.44 6.72 -7.70
C VAL A 197 9.79 8.13 -7.25
N ALA A 198 8.93 9.12 -7.53
CA ALA A 198 9.13 10.50 -7.09
C ALA A 198 9.16 10.61 -5.56
N ALA A 199 8.25 9.94 -4.85
CA ALA A 199 8.22 9.93 -3.40
C ALA A 199 9.51 9.33 -2.78
N LEU A 200 10.03 8.24 -3.37
CA LEU A 200 11.29 7.63 -2.95
C LEU A 200 12.48 8.58 -3.13
N VAL A 201 12.58 9.24 -4.28
CA VAL A 201 13.65 10.21 -4.57
C VAL A 201 13.59 11.39 -3.61
N ILE A 202 12.40 11.96 -3.39
CA ILE A 202 12.20 13.07 -2.45
C ILE A 202 12.60 12.65 -1.02
N SER A 203 12.18 11.47 -0.57
CA SER A 203 12.55 10.94 0.75
C SER A 203 14.07 10.77 0.88
N ALA A 204 14.74 10.27 -0.16
CA ALA A 204 16.20 10.09 -0.16
C ALA A 204 16.94 11.44 -0.08
N VAL A 205 16.49 12.43 -0.85
CA VAL A 205 17.04 13.80 -0.80
C VAL A 205 16.83 14.41 0.60
N PHE A 206 15.64 14.27 1.18
CA PHE A 206 15.34 14.80 2.51
C PHE A 206 16.19 14.14 3.60
N MET A 207 16.37 12.81 3.53
CA MET A 207 17.25 12.05 4.42
C MET A 207 18.71 12.51 4.31
N HIS A 208 19.19 12.74 3.09
CA HIS A 208 20.55 13.23 2.85
C HIS A 208 20.77 14.62 3.44
N LEU A 209 19.83 15.54 3.22
CA LEU A 209 19.94 16.93 3.65
C LEU A 209 19.78 17.10 5.17
N LEU A 210 18.82 16.41 5.79
CA LEU A 210 18.51 16.60 7.22
C LEU A 210 19.34 15.73 8.15
N ILE A 211 19.58 14.46 7.80
CA ILE A 211 20.16 13.49 8.71
C ILE A 211 21.66 13.31 8.42
N PHE A 212 22.00 12.91 7.19
CA PHE A 212 23.39 12.56 6.86
C PHE A 212 24.36 13.73 7.02
N ASN A 213 23.99 14.93 6.57
CA ASN A 213 24.85 16.10 6.69
C ASN A 213 25.07 16.51 8.15
N ARG A 214 24.03 16.48 8.98
CA ARG A 214 24.14 16.78 10.41
C ARG A 214 24.95 15.73 11.17
N PHE A 215 24.73 14.45 10.85
CA PHE A 215 25.49 13.35 11.42
C PHE A 215 26.99 13.45 11.08
N LYS A 216 27.33 13.74 9.83
CA LYS A 216 28.73 13.94 9.40
C LYS A 216 29.39 15.12 10.12
N SER A 217 28.66 16.23 10.29
CA SER A 217 29.12 17.39 11.05
C SER A 217 29.43 17.01 12.50
N LEU A 218 28.54 16.28 13.17
CA LEU A 218 28.75 15.80 14.54
C LEU A 218 30.00 14.92 14.64
N VAL A 219 30.14 13.92 13.77
CA VAL A 219 31.30 13.01 13.76
C VAL A 219 32.59 13.80 13.59
N SER A 220 32.62 14.78 12.69
CA SER A 220 33.80 15.62 12.49
C SER A 220 34.13 16.46 13.72
N ARG A 221 33.13 17.06 14.38
CA ARG A 221 33.34 17.85 15.61
C ARG A 221 33.85 17.00 16.76
N VAL A 222 33.32 15.80 16.94
CA VAL A 222 33.78 14.85 17.97
C VAL A 222 35.21 14.40 17.68
N ALA A 223 35.55 14.12 16.42
CA ALA A 223 36.91 13.76 16.04
C ALA A 223 37.88 14.91 16.38
N THR A 224 37.59 16.14 15.96
CA THR A 224 38.43 17.31 16.28
C THR A 224 38.55 17.52 17.79
N PHE A 225 37.47 17.32 18.54
CA PHE A 225 37.48 17.46 20.00
C PHE A 225 38.39 16.45 20.69
N VAL A 226 38.41 15.19 20.25
CA VAL A 226 39.24 14.12 20.84
C VAL A 226 40.71 14.25 20.44
N TYR A 227 41.00 14.72 19.23
CA TYR A 227 42.39 14.88 18.74
C TYR A 227 43.04 16.21 19.16
N GLY A 228 42.29 17.17 19.70
CA GLY A 228 42.82 18.43 20.24
C GLY A 228 43.58 18.23 21.55
N ASP A 229 44.88 18.55 21.53
CA ASP A 229 45.92 18.58 22.59
C ASP A 229 45.53 18.35 24.07
N ARG A 230 44.88 17.22 24.43
CA ARG A 230 44.68 16.74 25.82
C ARG A 230 44.25 17.82 26.83
N ASP A 231 43.65 18.91 26.35
CA ASP A 231 43.41 20.11 27.12
C ASP A 231 41.99 20.04 27.67
N LEU A 232 41.89 19.65 28.94
CA LEU A 232 40.63 19.55 29.66
C LEU A 232 39.97 20.92 29.96
N THR A 233 40.57 22.02 29.51
CA THR A 233 39.94 23.34 29.52
C THR A 233 39.10 23.58 28.26
N SER A 234 39.37 22.85 27.17
CA SER A 234 38.54 22.90 25.97
C SER A 234 37.14 22.34 26.23
N ARG A 235 36.14 22.88 25.54
CA ARG A 235 34.73 22.44 25.61
C ARG A 235 34.22 22.14 24.21
N PHE A 236 33.38 21.13 24.12
CA PHE A 236 32.70 20.77 22.89
C PHE A 236 31.70 21.86 22.53
N GLU A 237 31.83 22.46 21.35
CA GLU A 237 30.87 23.45 20.85
C GLU A 237 29.52 22.78 20.59
N VAL A 238 28.52 23.14 21.39
CA VAL A 238 27.15 22.65 21.26
C VAL A 238 26.44 23.49 20.21
N ASP A 239 25.88 22.83 19.18
CA ASP A 239 24.98 23.48 18.22
C ASP A 239 23.66 23.82 18.93
N ASP A 240 22.99 24.91 18.55
CA ASP A 240 21.72 25.36 19.15
C ASP A 240 20.53 24.43 18.81
N SER A 241 20.80 23.25 18.23
CA SER A 241 19.80 22.26 17.90
C SER A 241 19.22 21.63 19.18
N LYS A 242 17.89 21.61 19.26
CA LYS A 242 17.15 20.92 20.35
C LYS A 242 16.97 19.42 20.11
N ASP A 243 17.67 18.88 19.11
CA ASP A 243 17.63 17.46 18.73
C ASP A 243 18.64 16.63 19.54
N GLU A 244 18.70 15.33 19.26
CA GLU A 244 19.58 14.38 19.93
C GLU A 244 21.07 14.73 19.74
N ILE A 245 21.42 15.41 18.63
CA ILE A 245 22.78 15.82 18.31
C ILE A 245 23.24 16.91 19.28
N GLY A 246 22.42 17.95 19.49
CA GLY A 246 22.72 19.02 20.45
C GLY A 246 22.81 18.52 21.89
N LYS A 247 21.87 17.65 22.32
CA LYS A 247 21.90 17.01 23.64
C LYS A 247 23.19 16.22 23.88
N THR A 248 23.68 15.53 22.86
CA THR A 248 24.94 14.77 22.94
C THR A 248 26.13 15.69 23.24
N GLY A 249 26.19 16.87 22.62
CA GLY A 249 27.21 17.87 22.92
C GLY A 249 27.19 18.34 24.37
N THR A 250 25.99 18.56 24.94
CA THR A 250 25.83 18.90 26.37
C THR A 250 26.37 17.80 27.28
N TYR A 251 26.08 16.52 26.98
CA TYR A 251 26.58 15.40 27.78
C TYR A 251 28.10 15.25 27.69
N ILE A 252 28.70 15.50 26.53
CA ILE A 252 30.16 15.51 26.36
C ILE A 252 30.80 16.57 27.28
N ASN A 253 30.24 17.78 27.32
CA ASN A 253 30.75 18.84 28.18
C ASN A 253 30.63 18.51 29.67
N GLN A 254 29.52 17.92 30.10
CA GLN A 254 29.34 17.48 31.48
C GLN A 254 30.36 16.39 31.86
N PHE A 255 30.67 15.49 30.93
CA PHE A 255 31.70 14.48 31.13
C PHE A 255 33.10 15.08 31.29
N VAL A 256 33.47 16.04 30.43
CA VAL A 256 34.76 16.75 30.50
C VAL A 256 34.91 17.53 31.81
N GLU A 257 33.84 18.19 32.26
CA GLU A 257 33.82 18.89 33.55
C GLU A 257 34.07 17.94 34.74
N ASN A 258 33.50 16.74 34.70
CA ASN A 258 33.76 15.73 35.72
C ASN A 258 35.23 15.27 35.73
N ILE A 259 35.85 15.05 34.55
CA ILE A 259 37.27 14.71 34.46
C ILE A 259 38.13 15.86 35.01
N HIS A 260 37.83 17.10 34.63
CA HIS A 260 38.56 18.28 35.11
C HIS A 260 38.54 18.36 36.65
N ARG A 261 37.37 18.11 37.27
CA ARG A 261 37.23 18.10 38.74
C ARG A 261 38.05 17.00 39.39
N VAL A 262 38.07 15.79 38.82
CA VAL A 262 38.89 14.67 39.31
C VAL A 262 40.38 15.03 39.24
N MET A 263 40.84 15.60 38.12
CA MET A 263 42.24 16.03 37.97
C MET A 263 42.63 17.12 38.97
N LYS A 264 41.74 18.08 39.25
CA LYS A 264 41.95 19.10 40.28
C LYS A 264 42.08 18.49 41.68
N ASN A 265 41.25 17.52 42.02
CA ASN A 265 41.33 16.81 43.30
C ASN A 265 42.64 16.00 43.42
N ILE A 266 43.07 15.33 42.35
CA ILE A 266 44.35 14.59 42.31
C ILE A 266 45.53 15.55 42.51
N SER A 267 45.53 16.69 41.84
CA SER A 267 46.57 17.72 42.01
C SER A 267 46.61 18.23 43.46
N ALA A 268 45.45 18.56 44.03
CA ALA A 268 45.35 19.00 45.42
C ALA A 268 45.86 17.93 46.41
N HIS A 269 45.48 16.66 46.22
CA HIS A 269 45.98 15.56 47.05
C HIS A 269 47.48 15.31 46.85
N SER A 270 48.03 15.55 45.65
CA SER A 270 49.46 15.41 45.40
C SER A 270 50.27 16.47 46.17
N ILE A 271 49.76 17.71 46.25
CA ILE A 271 50.34 18.79 47.07
C ILE A 271 50.24 18.43 48.56
N GLN A 272 49.08 17.94 49.01
CA GLN A 272 48.88 17.51 50.41
C GLN A 272 49.82 16.36 50.77
N ASN A 273 49.99 15.37 49.89
CA ASN A 273 50.88 14.24 50.09
C ASN A 273 52.36 14.69 50.17
N ARG A 274 52.76 15.66 49.35
CA ARG A 274 54.10 16.28 49.44
C ARG A 274 54.32 16.96 50.79
N SER A 275 53.35 17.76 51.25
CA SER A 275 53.42 18.41 52.58
C SER A 275 53.46 17.40 53.73
N LEU A 276 52.73 16.29 53.61
CA LEU A 276 52.79 15.19 54.58
C LEU A 276 54.17 14.50 54.59
N ALA A 277 54.76 14.28 53.41
CA ALA A 277 56.11 13.73 53.28
C ALA A 277 57.16 14.66 53.91
N ASP A 278 57.06 15.98 53.69
CA ASP A 278 57.94 16.98 54.31
C ASP A 278 57.81 16.98 55.84
N SER A 279 56.57 16.89 56.35
CA SER A 279 56.30 16.80 57.79
C SER A 279 56.86 15.52 58.41
N LEU A 280 56.70 14.38 57.74
CA LEU A 280 57.30 13.11 58.14
C LEU A 280 58.84 13.19 58.17
N HIS A 281 59.45 13.81 57.16
CA HIS A 281 60.88 14.03 57.12
C HIS A 281 61.37 14.89 58.30
N GLY A 282 60.62 15.92 58.67
CA GLY A 282 60.87 16.73 59.86
C GLY A 282 60.78 15.93 61.16
N ILE A 283 59.77 15.07 61.31
CA ILE A 283 59.61 14.18 62.48
C ILE A 283 60.77 13.19 62.58
N ILE A 284 61.16 12.56 61.47
CA ILE A 284 62.29 11.62 61.43
C ILE A 284 63.59 12.34 61.83
N THR A 285 63.83 13.54 61.30
CA THR A 285 65.02 14.33 61.64
C THR A 285 65.04 14.72 63.13
N LYS A 286 63.91 15.16 63.67
CA LYS A 286 63.80 15.45 65.11
C LYS A 286 64.02 14.20 65.97
N SER A 287 63.39 13.08 65.60
CA SER A 287 63.52 11.80 66.32
C SER A 287 64.94 11.26 66.31
N THR A 288 65.63 11.33 65.17
CA THR A 288 67.04 10.91 65.06
C THR A 288 67.97 11.80 65.89
N ASN A 289 67.73 13.11 65.94
CA ASN A 289 68.46 14.02 66.82
C ASN A 289 68.19 13.72 68.30
N THR A 290 66.93 13.57 68.72
CA THR A 290 66.58 13.18 70.10
C THR A 290 67.17 11.82 70.47
N THR A 291 67.17 10.85 69.56
CA THR A 291 67.78 9.53 69.78
C THR A 291 69.29 9.67 69.97
N ARG A 292 69.96 10.51 69.16
CA ARG A 292 71.39 10.81 69.32
C ARG A 292 71.69 11.48 70.67
N GLU A 293 70.86 12.44 71.09
CA GLU A 293 70.96 13.08 72.41
C GLU A 293 70.78 12.07 73.56
N ASN A 294 69.80 11.18 73.45
CA ASN A 294 69.57 10.12 74.43
C ASN A 294 70.75 9.16 74.51
N ILE A 295 71.33 8.76 73.38
CA ILE A 295 72.55 7.94 73.35
C ILE A 295 73.70 8.64 74.07
N GLN A 296 73.87 9.96 73.88
CA GLN A 296 74.89 10.72 74.61
C GLN A 296 74.62 10.77 76.11
N LYS A 297 73.37 11.01 76.54
CA LYS A 297 72.97 10.95 77.95
C LYS A 297 73.21 9.57 78.56
N ILE A 298 72.96 8.50 77.81
CA ILE A 298 73.23 7.12 78.26
C ILE A 298 74.75 6.91 78.40
N LYS A 299 75.56 7.40 77.46
CA LYS A 299 77.02 7.30 77.56
C LYS A 299 77.55 8.05 78.78
N THR A 300 77.05 9.25 79.07
CA THR A 300 77.46 10.00 80.26
C THR A 300 77.00 9.32 81.55
N LEU A 301 75.76 8.80 81.59
CA LEU A 301 75.26 7.97 82.70
C LEU A 301 76.10 6.72 82.93
N HIS A 302 76.51 6.06 81.86
CA HIS A 302 77.38 4.90 81.93
C HIS A 302 78.76 5.26 82.49
N ALA A 303 79.33 6.38 82.03
CA ALA A 303 80.61 6.89 82.55
C ALA A 303 80.52 7.26 84.04
N THR A 304 79.48 7.98 84.47
CA THR A 304 79.28 8.29 85.89
C THR A 304 79.00 7.05 86.72
N SER A 305 78.28 6.05 86.20
CA SER A 305 78.09 4.76 86.88
C SER A 305 79.41 4.01 87.06
N LEU A 306 80.31 4.06 86.08
CA LEU A 306 81.66 3.48 86.19
C LEU A 306 82.48 4.20 87.25
N GLU A 307 82.46 5.53 87.25
CA GLU A 307 83.13 6.35 88.25
C GLU A 307 82.61 6.07 89.66
N LEU A 308 81.28 5.97 89.82
CA LEU A 308 80.63 5.64 91.09
C LEU A 308 81.02 4.23 91.58
N SER A 309 81.08 3.25 90.67
CA SER A 309 81.53 1.89 90.98
C SER A 309 82.99 1.88 91.46
N GLY A 310 83.85 2.69 90.81
CA GLY A 310 85.23 2.91 91.24
C GLY A 310 85.31 3.51 92.65
N ILE A 311 84.53 4.56 92.92
CA ILE A 311 84.45 5.19 94.26
C ILE A 311 83.98 4.19 95.32
N ILE A 312 82.95 3.40 95.02
CA ILE A 312 82.44 2.35 95.91
C ILE A 312 83.52 1.30 96.19
N GLN A 313 84.26 0.87 95.16
CA GLN A 313 85.39 -0.06 95.35
C GLN A 313 86.49 0.53 96.24
N THR A 314 86.88 1.77 96.02
CA THR A 314 87.90 2.46 96.84
C THR A 314 87.44 2.62 98.28
N SER A 315 86.19 3.04 98.50
CA SER A 315 85.61 3.17 99.85
C SER A 315 85.48 1.83 100.56
N LEU A 316 85.14 0.75 99.83
CA LEU A 316 85.13 -0.62 100.36
C LEU A 316 86.53 -1.11 100.71
N SER A 317 87.58 -0.74 99.96
CA SER A 317 88.96 -1.06 100.34
C SER A 317 89.42 -0.27 101.56
N GLU A 318 89.11 1.02 101.66
CA GLU A 318 89.43 1.84 102.84
C GLU A 318 88.69 1.35 104.10
N SER A 319 87.41 0.97 103.95
CA SER A 319 86.63 0.38 105.03
C SER A 319 87.20 -0.98 105.45
N ARG A 320 87.72 -1.77 104.51
CA ARG A 320 88.37 -3.06 104.79
C ARG A 320 89.70 -2.86 105.52
N ASP A 321 90.50 -1.87 105.13
CA ASP A 321 91.76 -1.54 105.80
C ASP A 321 91.53 -0.99 107.21
N GLN A 322 90.46 -0.21 107.44
CA GLN A 322 90.04 0.20 108.80
C GLN A 322 89.58 -1.00 109.66
N LEU A 323 88.90 -1.98 109.08
CA LEU A 323 88.51 -3.21 109.78
C LEU A 323 89.71 -4.10 110.17
N TYR A 324 90.81 -4.06 109.41
CA TYR A 324 92.06 -4.74 109.78
C TYR A 324 92.89 -4.01 110.85
N HIS A 325 92.57 -2.75 111.16
CA HIS A 325 93.27 -1.90 112.15
C HIS A 325 92.47 -1.66 113.44
N TRP A 326 91.51 -2.53 113.78
CA TRP A 326 90.80 -2.45 115.07
C TRP A 326 91.71 -2.97 116.21
N PRO A 327 91.99 -2.18 117.26
CA PRO A 327 92.99 -2.51 118.27
C PRO A 327 92.58 -3.66 119.21
N ASP A 328 93.55 -4.52 119.53
CA ASP A 328 93.49 -5.44 120.67
C ASP A 328 93.23 -4.67 121.97
N CYS A 329 92.21 -5.12 122.71
CA CYS A 329 91.89 -4.67 124.07
C CYS A 329 92.78 -5.41 125.09
N PRO A 330 93.34 -4.73 126.11
CA PRO A 330 94.25 -5.35 127.07
C PRO A 330 93.53 -6.19 128.14
N ARG A 331 94.23 -7.23 128.64
CA ARG A 331 93.99 -7.89 129.93
C ARG A 331 94.78 -7.15 131.03
N ASP A 332 94.28 -7.25 132.27
CA ASP A 332 94.74 -6.70 133.56
C ASP A 332 94.13 -5.30 133.87
N GLN A 333 93.44 -5.03 134.99
CA GLN A 333 93.17 -5.73 136.26
C GLN A 333 91.79 -5.32 136.79
#